data_AF-A0AAE1ZBJ0-F1
#
_entry.id   AF-A0AAE1ZBJ0-F1
#
_cell.length_a   1.000
_cell.length_b   1.000
_cell.length_c   1.000
_cell.angle_alpha   90.00
_cell.angle_beta   90.00
_cell.angle_gamma   90.00
#
_symmetry.space_group_name_H-M   'P 1'
#
loop_
_entity.id
_entity.type
_entity.pdbx_description
1 polymer ?
#
loop_
_entity_poly.entity_id
_entity_poly.type
_entity_poly.pdbx_seq_one_letter_code
_entity_poly.pdbx_strand_id
1 'polypeptide(L)'
;MGKRFICDYCDKSFPDNPVNRRNHLKGIQHQQARKLHYDKFLDPKEKLNIEKSKKPCLTFRNSGTCNYGPLCKYSHLTIEELQMLEEKCNAELLTSTYLNNLTSEVNINNQIKLLELKLLSRLDKQLKYGSTRRFHIPEGIQMICLPPSLCLQ
;
A
#
# COMPACT_ATOMS: atom_id res chain seq x y z
N MET A 1 25.18 -16.97 -35.23
CA MET A 1 24.83 -16.56 -33.86
C MET A 1 23.37 -16.97 -33.60
N GLY A 2 23.14 -18.06 -32.88
CA GLY A 2 21.77 -18.59 -32.64
C GLY A 2 21.00 -17.76 -31.61
N LYS A 3 19.66 -17.75 -31.69
CA LYS A 3 18.80 -17.14 -30.67
C LYS A 3 19.00 -17.86 -29.33
N ARG A 4 19.07 -17.09 -28.24
CA ARG A 4 19.16 -17.62 -26.87
C ARG A 4 17.84 -17.35 -26.15
N PHE A 5 17.38 -18.32 -25.38
CA PHE A 5 16.25 -18.14 -24.48
C PHE A 5 16.76 -17.70 -23.11
N ILE A 6 16.08 -16.74 -22.49
CA ILE A 6 16.35 -16.22 -21.15
C ILE A 6 15.10 -16.47 -20.31
N CYS A 7 15.27 -17.02 -19.11
CA CYS A 7 14.18 -17.18 -18.15
C CYS A 7 14.32 -16.19 -16.99
N ASP A 8 13.38 -15.26 -16.89
CA ASP A 8 13.38 -14.20 -15.86
C ASP A 8 13.20 -14.73 -14.43
N TYR A 9 12.58 -15.91 -14.26
CA TYR A 9 12.42 -16.51 -12.94
C TYR A 9 13.71 -17.19 -12.45
N CYS A 10 14.55 -17.67 -13.38
CA CYS A 10 15.73 -18.47 -13.05
C CYS A 10 17.05 -17.77 -13.32
N ASP A 11 17.04 -16.60 -13.96
CA ASP A 11 18.20 -15.85 -14.43
C ASP A 11 19.20 -16.69 -15.25
N LYS A 12 18.67 -17.63 -16.05
CA LYS A 12 19.46 -18.55 -16.88
C LYS A 12 19.25 -18.24 -18.36
N SER A 13 20.35 -18.21 -19.12
CA SER A 13 20.32 -18.14 -20.59
C SER A 13 20.85 -19.43 -21.22
N PHE A 14 20.15 -19.95 -22.23
CA PHE A 14 20.55 -21.16 -22.95
C PHE A 14 20.17 -21.09 -24.44
N PRO A 15 20.76 -21.93 -25.31
CA PRO A 15 20.40 -21.97 -26.73
C PRO A 15 18.90 -22.24 -26.93
N ASP A 16 18.23 -21.40 -27.70
CA ASP A 16 16.77 -21.48 -27.86
C ASP A 16 16.36 -22.66 -28.74
N ASN A 17 15.92 -23.74 -28.08
CA ASN A 17 15.33 -24.92 -28.68
C ASN A 17 13.96 -25.16 -28.02
N PRO A 18 12.86 -25.33 -28.76
CA PRO A 18 11.52 -25.54 -28.19
C PRO A 18 11.46 -26.69 -27.18
N VAL A 19 12.22 -27.77 -27.41
CA VAL A 19 12.29 -28.90 -26.47
C VAL A 19 12.98 -28.49 -25.17
N ASN A 20 14.14 -27.83 -25.26
CA ASN A 20 14.88 -27.36 -24.09
C ASN A 20 14.07 -26.36 -23.27
N ARG A 21 13.39 -25.42 -23.95
CA ARG A 21 12.50 -24.44 -23.32
C ARG A 21 11.39 -25.14 -22.54
N ARG A 22 10.71 -26.11 -23.15
CA ARG A 22 9.63 -26.87 -22.50
C ARG A 22 10.14 -27.65 -21.28
N ASN A 23 11.29 -28.30 -21.42
CA ASN A 23 11.89 -29.05 -20.31
C ASN A 23 12.33 -28.14 -19.16
N HIS A 24 12.89 -26.97 -19.47
CA HIS A 24 13.22 -25.96 -18.47
C HIS A 24 11.99 -25.49 -17.70
N LEU A 25 10.91 -25.11 -18.39
CA LEU A 25 9.67 -24.64 -17.76
C LEU A 25 8.98 -25.71 -16.90
N LYS A 26 9.13 -26.99 -17.25
CA LYS A 26 8.62 -28.13 -16.47
C LYS A 26 9.57 -28.55 -15.34
N GLY A 27 10.78 -28.02 -15.29
CA GLY A 27 11.78 -28.36 -14.29
C GLY A 27 11.39 -27.86 -12.89
N ILE A 28 11.76 -28.63 -11.87
CA ILE A 28 11.43 -28.32 -10.47
C ILE A 28 11.99 -26.97 -10.03
N GLN A 29 13.20 -26.62 -10.48
CA GLN A 29 13.84 -25.35 -10.15
C GLN A 29 13.04 -24.16 -10.69
N HIS A 30 12.54 -24.26 -11.93
CA HIS A 30 11.70 -23.21 -12.51
C HIS A 30 10.38 -23.10 -11.76
N GLN A 31 9.73 -24.22 -11.46
CA GLN A 31 8.47 -24.23 -10.69
C GLN A 31 8.64 -23.62 -9.29
N GLN A 32 9.72 -23.95 -8.59
CA GLN A 32 10.05 -23.36 -7.28
C GLN A 32 10.32 -21.87 -7.38
N ALA A 33 11.14 -21.43 -8.34
CA ALA A 33 11.45 -20.02 -8.53
C ALA A 33 10.22 -19.20 -8.91
N ARG A 34 9.39 -19.74 -9.81
CA ARG A 34 8.10 -19.14 -10.19
C ARG A 34 7.17 -19.03 -8.99
N LYS A 35 7.02 -20.09 -8.18
CA LYS A 35 6.19 -20.04 -6.97
C LYS A 35 6.69 -18.99 -5.99
N LEU A 36 7.98 -18.98 -5.68
CA LEU A 36 8.60 -18.02 -4.78
C LEU A 36 8.40 -16.57 -5.25
N HIS A 37 8.42 -16.34 -6.57
CA HIS A 37 8.12 -15.04 -7.15
C HIS A 37 6.69 -14.61 -6.82
N TYR A 38 5.68 -15.43 -7.14
CA TYR A 38 4.28 -15.08 -6.87
C TYR A 38 3.96 -15.00 -5.38
N ASP A 39 4.57 -15.85 -4.54
CA ASP A 39 4.39 -15.85 -3.08
C ASP A 39 4.79 -14.52 -2.42
N LYS A 40 5.64 -13.71 -3.07
CA LYS A 40 6.02 -12.35 -2.62
C LYS A 40 4.94 -11.31 -2.88
N PHE A 41 4.08 -11.54 -3.87
CA PHE A 41 3.02 -10.63 -4.28
C PHE A 41 1.63 -11.08 -3.83
N LEU A 42 1.53 -12.20 -3.10
CA LEU A 42 0.28 -12.64 -2.50
C LEU A 42 -0.15 -11.67 -1.40
N ASP A 43 -1.44 -11.34 -1.39
CA ASP A 43 -2.02 -10.52 -0.34
C ASP A 43 -1.80 -11.17 1.03
N PRO A 44 -1.43 -10.40 2.07
CA PRO A 44 -1.19 -10.94 3.40
C PRO A 44 -2.38 -11.75 3.95
N LYS A 45 -3.61 -11.32 3.67
CA LYS A 45 -4.84 -12.01 4.03
C LYS A 45 -4.99 -13.36 3.33
N GLU A 46 -4.71 -13.39 2.03
CA GLU A 46 -4.79 -14.63 1.24
C GLU A 46 -3.72 -15.62 1.70
N LYS A 47 -2.48 -15.13 1.90
CA LYS A 47 -1.37 -15.90 2.43
C LYS A 47 -1.71 -16.51 3.79
N LEU A 48 -2.30 -15.73 4.70
CA LEU A 48 -2.73 -16.22 6.01
C LEU A 48 -3.77 -17.34 5.90
N ASN A 49 -4.77 -17.18 5.03
CA ASN A 49 -5.81 -18.20 4.82
C ASN A 49 -5.22 -19.50 4.26
N ILE A 50 -4.33 -19.38 3.27
CA ILE A 50 -3.63 -20.52 2.69
C ILE A 50 -2.83 -21.24 3.76
N GLU A 51 -2.03 -20.54 4.56
CA GLU A 51 -1.18 -21.16 5.56
C GLU A 51 -1.98 -21.74 6.75
N LYS A 52 -3.05 -21.07 7.19
CA LYS A 52 -3.98 -21.60 8.22
C LYS A 52 -4.71 -22.87 7.77
N SER A 53 -5.00 -23.00 6.47
CA SER A 53 -5.66 -24.20 5.93
C SER A 53 -4.73 -25.41 5.80
N LYS A 54 -3.42 -25.18 5.75
CA LYS A 54 -2.41 -26.24 5.63
C LYS A 54 -2.06 -26.82 7.00
N LYS A 55 -1.88 -28.15 7.05
CA LYS A 55 -1.26 -28.79 8.22
C LYS A 55 0.23 -28.41 8.29
N PRO A 56 0.82 -28.28 9.48
CA PRO A 56 2.24 -27.99 9.63
C PRO A 56 3.10 -29.14 9.09
N CYS A 57 4.22 -28.81 8.45
CA CYS A 57 5.18 -29.78 7.95
C CYS A 57 6.01 -30.33 9.11
N LEU A 58 5.76 -31.58 9.52
CA LEU A 58 6.50 -32.21 10.62
C LEU A 58 8.00 -32.35 10.33
N THR A 59 8.37 -32.66 9.08
CA THR A 59 9.78 -32.77 8.69
C THR A 59 10.50 -31.44 8.86
N PHE A 60 9.93 -30.35 8.35
CA PHE A 60 10.51 -29.02 8.51
C PHE A 60 10.54 -28.58 9.97
N ARG A 61 9.46 -28.85 10.73
CA ARG A 61 9.37 -28.52 12.15
C ARG A 61 10.42 -29.24 13.00
N ASN A 62 10.69 -30.52 12.72
CA ASN A 62 11.59 -31.33 13.53
C ASN A 62 13.04 -31.24 13.09
N SER A 63 13.31 -31.10 11.79
CA SER A 63 14.67 -31.15 11.22
C SER A 63 15.16 -29.81 10.67
N GLY A 64 14.31 -28.80 10.59
CA GLY A 64 14.60 -27.49 9.98
C GLY A 64 14.75 -27.54 8.46
N THR A 65 14.62 -28.71 7.82
CA THR A 65 14.83 -28.88 6.38
C THR A 65 13.67 -29.66 5.76
N CYS A 66 13.32 -29.32 4.51
CA CYS A 66 12.24 -29.97 3.78
C CYS A 66 12.66 -30.24 2.34
N ASN A 67 12.61 -31.50 1.91
CA ASN A 67 12.99 -31.92 0.57
C ASN A 67 12.11 -31.31 -0.54
N TYR A 68 10.88 -30.92 -0.20
CA TYR A 68 9.95 -30.30 -1.14
C TYR A 68 10.16 -28.79 -1.30
N GLY A 69 10.91 -28.16 -0.38
CA GLY A 69 11.21 -26.74 -0.41
C GLY A 69 9.95 -25.86 -0.54
N PRO A 70 9.94 -24.85 -1.43
CA PRO A 70 8.79 -23.98 -1.65
C PRO A 70 7.54 -24.71 -2.15
N LEU A 71 7.68 -25.86 -2.80
CA LEU A 71 6.56 -26.63 -3.35
C LEU A 71 5.90 -27.55 -2.32
N CYS A 72 6.30 -27.48 -1.05
CA CYS A 72 5.68 -28.26 0.01
C CYS A 72 4.17 -27.98 0.10
N LYS A 73 3.41 -29.06 0.25
CA LYS A 73 1.95 -29.02 0.46
C LYS A 73 1.55 -28.64 1.89
N TYR A 74 2.50 -28.68 2.81
CA TYR A 74 2.32 -28.39 4.24
C TYR A 74 2.86 -27.00 4.57
N SER A 75 2.37 -26.39 5.65
CA SER A 75 2.88 -25.10 6.11
C SER A 75 4.26 -25.27 6.72
N HIS A 76 5.19 -24.39 6.34
CA HIS A 76 6.51 -24.26 6.97
C HIS A 76 6.54 -23.16 8.03
N LEU A 77 5.43 -22.47 8.25
CA LEU A 77 5.38 -21.38 9.21
C LEU A 77 5.31 -21.90 10.64
N THR A 78 6.04 -21.24 11.52
CA THR A 78 5.90 -21.43 12.96
C THR A 78 4.62 -20.77 13.46
N ILE A 79 4.23 -21.11 14.70
CA ILE A 79 3.07 -20.50 15.35
C ILE A 79 3.28 -18.98 15.51
N GLU A 80 4.50 -18.57 15.86
CA GLU A 80 4.86 -17.16 16.00
C GLU A 80 4.77 -16.42 14.65
N GLU A 81 5.26 -17.02 13.56
CA GLU A 81 5.17 -16.42 12.23
C GLU A 81 3.72 -16.26 11.75
N LEU A 82 2.85 -17.22 12.08
CA LEU A 82 1.42 -17.12 11.80
C LEU A 82 0.75 -15.99 12.59
N GLN A 83 1.11 -15.82 13.86
CA GLN A 83 0.62 -14.71 14.69
C GLN A 83 1.07 -13.36 14.13
N MET A 84 2.35 -13.22 13.78
CA MET A 84 2.87 -12.01 13.16
C MET A 84 2.17 -11.68 11.83
N LEU A 85 1.84 -12.68 11.02
CA LEU A 85 1.08 -12.46 9.78
C LEU A 85 -0.35 -12.01 10.05
N GLU A 86 -1.00 -12.56 11.08
CA GLU A 86 -2.34 -12.16 11.51
C GLU A 86 -2.36 -10.72 12.03
N GLU A 87 -1.38 -10.34 12.86
CA GLU A 87 -1.22 -8.97 13.34
C GLU A 87 -1.02 -7.98 12.19
N LYS A 88 -0.18 -8.32 11.20
CA LYS A 88 0.01 -7.51 10.00
C LYS A 88 -1.27 -7.33 9.21
N CYS A 89 -2.01 -8.43 8.98
CA CYS A 89 -3.29 -8.38 8.28
C CYS A 89 -4.31 -7.50 9.03
N ASN A 90 -4.34 -7.59 10.36
CA ASN A 90 -5.24 -6.78 11.17
C ASN A 90 -4.85 -5.29 11.15
N ALA A 91 -3.55 -4.99 11.21
CA ALA A 91 -3.05 -3.61 11.11
C ALA A 91 -3.36 -2.98 9.74
N GLU A 92 -3.18 -3.73 8.65
CA GLU A 92 -3.56 -3.29 7.30
C GLU A 92 -5.07 -3.06 7.19
N LEU A 93 -5.89 -3.95 7.75
CA LEU A 93 -7.34 -3.79 7.77
C LEU A 93 -7.76 -2.54 8.56
N LEU A 94 -7.20 -2.33 9.75
CA LEU A 94 -7.44 -1.12 10.56
C LEU A 94 -7.04 0.14 9.81
N THR A 95 -5.90 0.12 9.13
CA THR A 95 -5.44 1.25 8.31
C THR A 95 -6.41 1.51 7.16
N SER A 96 -6.82 0.47 6.43
CA SER A 96 -7.77 0.60 5.32
C SER A 96 -9.14 1.12 5.78
N THR A 97 -9.66 0.65 6.91
CA THR A 97 -10.94 1.11 7.46
C THR A 97 -10.86 2.56 7.92
N TYR A 98 -9.74 2.96 8.55
CA TYR A 98 -9.48 4.35 8.90
C TYR A 98 -9.43 5.26 7.67
N LEU A 99 -8.72 4.87 6.61
CA LEU A 99 -8.67 5.62 5.35
C LEU A 99 -10.05 5.71 4.69
N ASN A 100 -10.80 4.62 4.63
CA ASN A 100 -12.17 4.60 4.10
C ASN A 100 -13.10 5.54 4.89
N ASN A 101 -12.96 5.57 6.22
CA ASN A 101 -13.73 6.49 7.06
C ASN A 101 -13.34 7.95 6.79
N LEU A 102 -12.04 8.24 6.64
CA LEU A 102 -11.55 9.58 6.29
C LEU A 102 -12.13 10.06 4.95
N THR A 103 -12.15 9.18 3.95
CA THR A 103 -12.67 9.47 2.61
C THR A 103 -14.18 9.26 2.48
N SER A 104 -14.88 8.90 3.56
CA SER A 104 -16.32 8.66 3.51
C SER A 104 -17.08 9.96 3.23
N GLU A 105 -18.11 9.87 2.39
CA GLU A 105 -18.98 11.02 2.08
C GLU A 105 -19.57 11.64 3.33
N VAL A 106 -19.91 10.82 4.33
CA VAL A 106 -20.43 11.29 5.62
C VAL A 106 -19.39 12.16 6.35
N ASN A 107 -18.14 11.70 6.45
CA ASN A 107 -17.08 12.49 7.08
C ASN A 107 -16.78 13.78 6.30
N ILE A 108 -16.73 13.69 4.97
CA ILE A 108 -16.51 14.85 4.10
C ILE A 108 -17.63 15.88 4.27
N ASN A 109 -18.89 15.46 4.20
CA ASN A 109 -20.05 16.34 4.38
C ASN A 109 -20.07 16.97 5.78
N ASN A 110 -19.73 16.21 6.81
CA ASN A 110 -19.60 16.74 8.17
C ASN A 110 -18.50 17.82 8.25
N GLN A 111 -17.35 17.59 7.61
CA GLN A 111 -16.27 18.58 7.56
C GLN A 111 -16.68 19.84 6.78
N ILE A 112 -17.35 19.70 5.63
CA ILE A 112 -17.89 20.82 4.85
C ILE A 112 -18.84 21.65 5.73
N LYS A 113 -19.78 21.01 6.41
CA LYS A 113 -20.73 21.69 7.29
C LYS A 113 -20.05 22.45 8.43
N LEU A 114 -19.00 21.89 9.03
CA LEU A 114 -18.21 22.57 10.05
C LEU A 114 -17.47 23.80 9.50
N LEU A 115 -16.97 23.73 8.27
CA LEU A 115 -16.32 24.85 7.60
C LEU A 115 -17.32 25.97 7.25
N GLU A 116 -18.50 25.61 6.75
CA GLU A 116 -19.60 26.55 6.48
C GLU A 116 -19.99 27.32 7.74
N LEU A 117 -20.19 26.62 8.87
CA LEU A 117 -20.49 27.26 10.15
C LEU A 117 -19.39 28.22 10.60
N LYS A 118 -18.11 27.86 10.42
CA LYS A 118 -16.99 28.75 10.73
C LYS A 118 -16.99 29.99 9.85
N LEU A 119 -17.27 29.85 8.54
CA LEU A 119 -17.35 30.99 7.62
C LEU A 119 -18.50 31.93 7.98
N LEU A 120 -19.69 31.38 8.28
CA LEU A 120 -20.84 32.17 8.74
C LEU A 120 -20.52 32.94 10.02
N SER A 121 -19.88 32.30 11.00
CA SER A 121 -19.48 32.98 12.24
C SER A 121 -18.46 34.10 12.03
N ARG A 122 -17.58 33.97 11.02
CA ARG A 122 -16.61 35.02 10.65
C ARG A 122 -17.31 36.22 9.99
N LEU A 123 -18.25 35.95 9.08
CA LEU A 123 -19.09 36.98 8.45
C LEU A 123 -19.92 37.74 9.48
N ASP A 124 -20.57 37.04 10.40
CA ASP A 124 -21.37 37.67 11.47
C ASP A 124 -20.52 38.56 12.39
N LYS A 125 -19.30 38.11 12.73
CA LYS A 125 -18.34 38.94 13.48
C LYS A 125 -17.90 40.18 12.69
N GLN A 126 -17.66 40.06 11.38
CA GLN A 126 -17.33 41.21 10.53
C GLN A 126 -18.47 42.22 10.46
N LEU A 127 -19.72 41.74 10.37
CA LEU A 127 -20.92 42.59 10.37
C LEU A 127 -21.15 43.28 11.72
N LYS A 128 -20.96 42.55 12.84
CA LYS A 128 -21.21 43.08 14.19
C LYS A 128 -20.14 44.04 14.72
N TYR A 129 -18.86 43.81 14.41
CA TYR A 129 -17.76 44.59 14.96
C TYR A 129 -17.07 45.51 13.93
N GLY A 130 -17.50 45.46 12.65
CA GLY A 130 -16.81 46.11 11.54
C GLY A 130 -15.42 45.49 11.29
N SER A 131 -14.94 45.52 10.05
CA SER A 131 -13.56 45.13 9.75
C SER A 131 -12.57 46.10 10.41
N THR A 132 -12.14 45.79 11.63
CA THR A 132 -11.02 46.47 12.32
C THR A 132 -9.67 45.93 11.82
N ARG A 133 -9.53 45.76 10.50
CA ARG A 133 -8.21 45.77 9.85
C ARG A 133 -8.12 46.94 8.90
N ARG A 134 -8.28 48.15 9.44
CA ARG A 134 -7.72 49.34 8.79
C ARG A 134 -6.20 49.24 8.97
N PHE A 135 -5.50 48.63 8.01
CA PHE A 135 -4.06 48.74 7.95
C PHE A 135 -3.75 50.21 7.70
N HIS A 136 -3.14 50.88 8.68
CA HIS A 136 -2.68 52.25 8.50
C HIS A 136 -1.49 52.18 7.56
N ILE A 137 -1.68 52.60 6.30
CA ILE A 137 -0.61 52.68 5.32
C ILE A 137 0.24 53.91 5.71
N PRO A 138 1.53 53.74 6.03
CA PRO A 138 2.42 54.87 6.32
C PRO A 138 2.47 55.84 5.13
N GLU A 139 2.55 57.14 5.41
CA GLU A 139 2.64 58.17 4.37
C GLU A 139 3.85 57.92 3.45
N GLY A 140 3.60 57.78 2.15
CA GLY A 140 4.62 57.51 1.12
C GLY A 140 4.44 56.20 0.33
N ILE A 141 3.57 55.28 0.76
CA ILE A 141 3.28 54.05 0.01
C ILE A 141 2.09 54.27 -0.93
N GLN A 142 2.33 54.20 -2.24
CA GLN A 142 1.30 54.33 -3.27
C GLN A 142 0.47 53.03 -3.40
N MET A 143 -0.84 53.17 -3.68
CA MET A 143 -1.78 52.04 -3.83
C MET A 143 -1.35 50.98 -4.87
N ILE A 144 -0.54 51.35 -5.85
CA ILE A 144 0.01 50.46 -6.88
C ILE A 144 1.01 49.44 -6.31
N CYS A 145 1.61 49.72 -5.15
CA CYS A 145 2.61 48.86 -4.52
C CYS A 145 1.99 47.84 -3.55
N LEU A 146 0.67 47.84 -3.38
CA LEU A 146 -0.02 46.93 -2.47
C LEU A 146 -0.48 45.65 -3.20
N PRO A 147 -0.32 44.47 -2.59
CA PRO A 147 -0.82 43.23 -3.15
C PRO A 147 -2.36 43.27 -3.26
N PRO A 148 -2.97 42.59 -4.25
CA PRO A 148 -4.41 42.64 -4.53
C PRO A 148 -5.30 42.38 -3.30
N SER A 149 -4.83 41.54 -2.37
CA SER A 149 -5.48 41.19 -1.10
C SER A 149 -5.71 42.39 -0.15
N LEU A 150 -4.98 43.49 -0.35
CA LEU A 150 -5.06 44.73 0.43
C LEU A 150 -5.66 45.90 -0.36
N CYS A 151 -5.97 45.70 -1.65
CA CYS A 151 -6.54 46.73 -2.52
C CYS A 151 -8.08 46.73 -2.55
N LEU A 152 -8.73 45.83 -1.82
CA LEU A 152 -10.19 45.77 -1.73
C LEU A 152 -10.69 46.78 -0.70
N GLN A 153 -11.10 47.94 -1.21
CA GLN A 153 -11.95 48.92 -0.54
C GLN A 153 -13.42 48.54 -0.73
#